data_AF-C8S4V0-F1
#
_entry.id   AF-C8S4V0-F1
#
_cell.length_a   1.000
_cell.length_b   1.000
_cell.length_c   1.000
_cell.angle_alpha   90.00
_cell.angle_beta   90.00
_cell.angle_gamma   90.00
#
_symmetry.space_group_name_H-M   'P 1'
#
loop_
_entity.id
_entity.type
_entity.pdbx_description
1 polymer ?
#
loop_
_entity_poly.entity_id
_entity_poly.type
_entity_poly.pdbx_seq_one_letter_code
_entity_poly.pdbx_strand_id
1 'polypeptide(L)'
;MTNQERIEAKTTVAIKVADYLRTQIAALHSEAGVPWDIILAGCHAEIVAAMTEHLGGPATAEACKRAAARIHDLPSAAAASLAFAAPAGRA
;
A
#
# COMPACT_ATOMS: atom_id res chain seq x y z
N MET A 1 -25.84 18.00 -0.38
CA MET A 1 -24.46 17.55 -0.17
C MET A 1 -23.65 17.86 -1.43
N THR A 2 -22.58 18.62 -1.30
CA THR A 2 -21.71 19.05 -2.41
C THR A 2 -20.79 17.91 -2.87
N ASN A 3 -20.18 18.06 -4.05
CA ASN A 3 -19.17 17.09 -4.51
C ASN A 3 -17.94 17.04 -3.59
N GLN A 4 -17.58 18.16 -2.97
CA GLN A 4 -16.47 18.25 -2.01
C GLN A 4 -16.77 17.44 -0.75
N GLU A 5 -17.96 17.62 -0.16
CA GLU A 5 -18.41 16.85 1.02
C GLU A 5 -18.43 15.34 0.74
N ARG A 6 -18.81 14.93 -0.49
CA ARG A 6 -18.78 13.53 -0.91
C ARG A 6 -17.37 12.96 -1.00
N ILE A 7 -16.42 13.74 -1.52
CA ILE A 7 -15.02 13.32 -1.63
C ILE A 7 -14.42 13.16 -0.24
N GLU A 8 -14.62 14.13 0.66
CA GLU A 8 -14.12 14.09 2.02
C GLU A 8 -14.70 12.93 2.83
N ALA A 9 -16.01 12.66 2.69
CA ALA A 9 -16.64 11.51 3.33
C ALA A 9 -16.04 10.18 2.85
N LYS A 10 -15.82 10.02 1.54
CA LYS A 10 -15.19 8.82 0.97
C LYS A 10 -13.74 8.67 1.43
N THR A 11 -12.97 9.75 1.43
CA THR A 11 -11.58 9.75 1.90
C THR A 11 -11.50 9.36 3.38
N THR A 12 -12.39 9.90 4.22
CA THR A 12 -12.45 9.57 5.64
C THR A 12 -12.72 8.08 5.85
N VAL A 13 -13.67 7.50 5.11
CA VAL A 13 -13.95 6.06 5.18
C VAL A 13 -12.75 5.25 4.70
N ALA A 14 -12.13 5.65 3.58
CA ALA A 14 -10.95 4.96 3.04
C ALA A 14 -9.77 4.94 4.03
N ILE A 15 -9.54 6.04 4.76
CA ILE A 15 -8.50 6.10 5.80
C ILE A 15 -8.80 5.12 6.93
N LYS A 16 -10.04 5.09 7.43
CA LYS A 16 -10.43 4.16 8.51
C LYS A 16 -10.26 2.69 8.09
N VAL A 17 -10.63 2.36 6.86
CA VAL A 17 -10.43 1.01 6.30
C VAL A 17 -8.93 0.70 6.20
N ALA A 18 -8.12 1.65 5.73
CA ALA A 18 -6.67 1.45 5.63
C ALA A 18 -6.00 1.27 7.01
N ASP A 19 -6.44 2.01 8.04
CA ASP A 19 -5.95 1.86 9.41
C ASP A 19 -6.29 0.46 9.96
N TYR A 20 -7.54 0.03 9.79
CA TYR A 20 -7.97 -1.31 10.20
C TYR A 20 -7.15 -2.41 9.49
N LEU A 21 -6.99 -2.32 8.17
CA LEU A 21 -6.19 -3.28 7.41
C LEU A 21 -4.73 -3.30 7.88
N ARG A 22 -4.13 -2.13 8.15
CA ARG A 22 -2.76 -2.07 8.67
C ARG A 22 -2.60 -2.83 9.99
N THR A 23 -3.56 -2.71 10.90
CA THR A 23 -3.56 -3.49 12.16
C THR A 23 -3.65 -4.99 11.89
N GLN A 24 -4.57 -5.42 11.02
CA GLN A 24 -4.74 -6.85 10.72
C GLN A 24 -3.52 -7.46 10.03
N ILE A 25 -2.94 -6.74 9.07
CA ILE A 25 -1.75 -7.18 8.34
C ILE A 25 -0.55 -7.25 9.30
N ALA A 26 -0.39 -6.30 10.22
CA ALA A 26 0.66 -6.34 11.23
C ALA A 26 0.51 -7.56 12.16
N ALA A 27 -0.72 -7.89 12.58
CA ALA A 27 -1.00 -9.04 13.42
C ALA A 27 -0.61 -10.38 12.75
N LEU A 28 -0.80 -10.53 11.43
CA LEU A 28 -0.33 -11.72 10.70
C LEU A 28 1.18 -11.93 10.84
N HIS A 29 1.94 -10.83 10.84
CA HIS A 29 3.39 -10.91 11.02
C HIS A 29 3.77 -11.18 12.48
N SER A 30 3.26 -10.35 13.41
CA SER A 30 3.71 -10.36 14.81
C SER A 30 3.13 -11.51 15.64
N GLU A 31 1.92 -11.96 15.34
CA GLU A 31 1.21 -12.98 16.13
C GLU A 31 1.27 -14.36 15.47
N ALA A 32 1.04 -14.41 14.15
CA ALA A 32 1.05 -15.67 13.41
C ALA A 32 2.43 -16.03 12.82
N GLY A 33 3.43 -15.14 12.95
CA GLY A 33 4.80 -15.37 12.50
C GLY A 33 4.94 -15.47 10.99
N VAL A 34 3.98 -14.95 10.22
CA VAL A 34 3.99 -15.05 8.76
C VAL A 34 5.04 -14.07 8.20
N PRO A 35 5.93 -14.50 7.29
CA PRO A 35 6.88 -13.62 6.64
C PRO A 35 6.22 -12.47 5.85
N TRP A 36 6.84 -11.29 5.89
CA TRP A 36 6.28 -10.08 5.29
C TRP A 36 6.09 -10.17 3.77
N ASP A 37 7.03 -10.80 3.06
CA ASP A 37 6.95 -11.05 1.63
C ASP A 37 5.72 -11.89 1.25
N ILE A 38 5.40 -12.92 2.05
CA ILE A 38 4.22 -13.77 1.85
C ILE A 38 2.93 -13.00 2.12
N ILE A 39 2.88 -12.21 3.19
CA ILE A 39 1.72 -11.36 3.50
C ILE A 39 1.47 -10.37 2.36
N LEU A 40 2.50 -9.67 1.89
CA LEU A 40 2.39 -8.68 0.83
C LEU A 40 1.94 -9.31 -0.50
N ALA A 41 2.48 -10.48 -0.86
CA ALA A 41 2.06 -11.22 -2.04
C ALA A 41 0.57 -11.62 -1.97
N GLY A 42 0.13 -12.15 -0.83
CA GLY A 42 -1.27 -12.51 -0.60
C GLY A 42 -2.21 -11.31 -0.66
N CYS A 43 -1.91 -10.24 0.08
CA CYS A 43 -2.69 -9.01 0.04
C CYS A 43 -2.78 -8.42 -1.37
N HIS A 44 -1.67 -8.44 -2.13
CA HIS A 44 -1.67 -7.97 -3.50
C HIS A 44 -2.60 -8.79 -4.39
N ALA A 45 -2.55 -10.12 -4.31
CA ALA A 45 -3.41 -11.02 -5.08
C ALA A 45 -4.90 -10.78 -4.78
N GLU A 46 -5.27 -10.68 -3.50
CA GLU A 46 -6.65 -10.44 -3.08
C GLU A 46 -7.19 -9.08 -3.57
N ILE A 47 -6.38 -8.02 -3.48
CA ILE A 47 -6.77 -6.69 -3.97
C ILE A 47 -6.97 -6.72 -5.49
N VAL A 48 -6.06 -7.33 -6.24
CA VAL A 48 -6.17 -7.44 -7.71
C VAL A 48 -7.39 -8.27 -8.11
N ALA A 49 -7.67 -9.36 -7.39
CA ALA A 49 -8.86 -10.19 -7.62
C ALA A 49 -10.15 -9.37 -7.38
N ALA A 50 -10.26 -8.70 -6.23
CA ALA A 50 -11.42 -7.87 -5.90
C ALA A 50 -11.61 -6.70 -6.90
N MET A 51 -10.51 -6.07 -7.34
CA MET A 51 -10.56 -5.04 -8.39
C MET A 51 -11.04 -5.64 -9.72
N THR A 52 -10.54 -6.81 -10.10
CA THR A 52 -10.91 -7.47 -11.35
C THR A 52 -12.39 -7.85 -11.35
N GLU A 53 -12.90 -8.37 -10.23
CA GLU A 53 -14.31 -8.70 -10.06
C GLU A 53 -15.20 -7.45 -10.16
N HIS A 54 -14.79 -6.35 -9.53
CA HIS A 54 -15.61 -5.13 -9.48
C HIS A 54 -15.52 -4.24 -10.73
N LEU A 55 -14.34 -4.12 -11.33
CA LEU A 55 -14.04 -3.18 -12.42
C LEU A 55 -13.83 -3.86 -13.78
N GLY A 56 -13.60 -5.17 -13.79
CA GLY A 56 -13.15 -5.92 -14.96
C GLY A 56 -11.63 -5.89 -15.16
N GLY A 57 -11.14 -6.83 -15.97
CA GLY A 57 -9.71 -7.02 -16.23
C GLY A 57 -9.00 -5.80 -16.83
N PRO A 58 -9.48 -5.21 -17.94
CA PRO A 58 -8.79 -4.07 -18.57
C PRO A 58 -8.65 -2.85 -17.66
N ALA A 59 -9.72 -2.49 -16.93
CA ALA A 59 -9.70 -1.35 -16.01
C ALA A 59 -8.75 -1.59 -14.83
N THR A 60 -8.72 -2.81 -14.31
CA THR A 60 -7.80 -3.22 -13.24
C THR A 60 -6.35 -3.16 -13.70
N ALA A 61 -6.04 -3.68 -14.88
CA ALA A 61 -4.69 -3.63 -15.45
C ALA A 61 -4.18 -2.19 -15.59
N GLU A 62 -5.01 -1.27 -16.09
CA GLU A 62 -4.65 0.15 -16.20
C GLU A 62 -4.47 0.82 -14.83
N ALA A 63 -5.27 0.44 -13.83
CA ALA A 63 -5.09 0.93 -12.46
C ALA A 63 -3.76 0.45 -11.86
N CYS A 64 -3.39 -0.82 -12.05
CA CYS A 64 -2.11 -1.38 -11.63
C CYS A 64 -0.93 -0.69 -12.32
N LYS A 65 -1.01 -0.42 -13.63
CA LYS A 65 0.04 0.33 -14.36
C LYS A 65 0.24 1.74 -13.79
N ARG A 66 -0.86 2.47 -13.53
CA ARG A 66 -0.78 3.81 -12.90
C ARG A 66 -0.20 3.75 -11.49
N ALA A 67 -0.53 2.71 -10.72
CA ALA A 67 0.07 2.51 -9.41
C ALA A 67 1.58 2.25 -9.52
N ALA A 68 2.00 1.35 -10.41
CA ALA A 68 3.40 1.05 -10.68
C ALA A 68 4.19 2.32 -11.08
N ALA A 69 3.66 3.14 -11.99
CA ALA A 69 4.29 4.38 -12.41
C ALA A 69 4.54 5.37 -11.26
N ARG A 70 3.71 5.37 -10.21
CA ARG A 70 3.89 6.28 -9.05
C ARG A 70 4.92 5.81 -8.05
N ILE A 71 5.23 4.52 -8.04
CA ILE A 71 6.15 3.92 -7.06
C ILE A 71 7.52 3.56 -7.66
N HIS A 72 7.63 3.56 -8.98
CA HIS A 72 8.82 3.11 -9.71
C HIS A 72 10.13 3.72 -9.18
N ASP A 73 10.12 5.03 -8.92
CA ASP A 73 11.31 5.78 -8.50
C ASP A 73 11.38 6.03 -6.98
N LEU A 74 10.43 5.47 -6.21
CA LEU A 74 10.42 5.68 -4.77
C LEU A 74 11.49 4.82 -4.07
N PRO A 75 12.32 5.40 -3.20
CA PRO A 75 13.32 4.63 -2.48
C PRO A 75 12.65 3.70 -1.47
N SER A 76 13.31 2.57 -1.19
CA SER A 76 12.92 1.75 -0.04
C SER A 76 13.14 2.51 1.27
N ALA A 77 12.43 2.13 2.33
CA ALA A 77 12.65 2.72 3.66
C ALA A 77 14.11 2.57 4.13
N ALA A 78 14.75 1.45 3.80
CA ALA A 78 16.17 1.22 4.09
C ALA A 78 17.08 2.19 3.29
N ALA A 79 16.81 2.39 1.99
CA ALA A 79 17.54 3.34 1.17
C ALA A 79 17.38 4.78 1.67
N ALA A 80 16.16 5.16 2.07
CA ALA A 80 15.89 6.44 2.70
C ALA A 80 16.66 6.60 4.02
N SER A 81 16.64 5.58 4.89
CA SER A 81 17.35 5.61 6.17
C SER A 81 18.87 5.78 6.02
N LEU A 82 19.48 5.19 4.98
CA LEU A 82 20.89 5.36 4.68
C LEU A 82 21.24 6.78 4.23
N ALA A 83 20.36 7.43 3.46
CA ALA A 83 20.55 8.81 3.01
C ALA A 83 20.55 9.82 4.16
N PHE A 84 19.85 9.53 5.27
CA PHE A 84 19.78 10.38 6.46
C PHE A 84 20.73 9.96 7.58
N ALA A 85 21.48 8.86 7.42
CA ALA A 85 22.45 8.43 8.41
C ALA A 85 23.66 9.39 8.44
N ALA A 86 24.12 9.75 9.64
CA ALA A 86 25.34 10.53 9.79
C ALA A 86 26.54 9.76 9.20
N PRO A 87 27.42 10.39 8.41
CA PRO A 87 28.59 9.72 7.86
C PRO A 87 29.46 9.14 8.98
N ALA A 88 29.79 7.85 8.89
CA ALA A 88 30.48 7.12 9.96
C ALA A 88 31.97 7.48 10.14
N GLY A 89 32.53 8.43 9.38
CA GLY A 89 33.93 8.83 9.53
C GLY A 89 34.40 9.89 8.53
N ARG A 90 35.36 10.69 8.98
CA ARG A 90 36.07 11.72 8.20
C ARG A 90 37.14 11.03 7.33
N ALA A 91 37.29 11.49 6.10
CA ALA A 91 38.42 11.15 5.22
C ALA A 91 39.74 11.67 5.79
#